data_AF-A0A538MCZ1-F1
#
_entry.id   AF-A0A538MCZ1-F1
#
_cell.length_a   1.000
_cell.length_b   1.000
_cell.length_c   1.000
_cell.angle_alpha   90.00
_cell.angle_beta   90.00
_cell.angle_gamma   90.00
#
_symmetry.space_group_name_H-M   'P 1'
#
loop_
_entity.id
_entity.type
_entity.pdbx_description
1 polymer ?
#
loop_
_entity_poly.entity_id
_entity_poly.type
_entity_poly.pdbx_seq_one_letter_code
_entity_poly.pdbx_strand_id
1 'polypeptide(L)'
;MAGDARPSPGYYVAIALLAVGLLAGASLFLLLATRSETTGPPIDISGPQHTACPVGSHAPVCYTFIVANNGHGPLYATCELNAAPGTSATFDDGQLVKPVSLLEGQTRDLSVRVQADGSDTVSEPHMTCNASAV
;
A
#
# COMPACT_ATOMS: atom_id res chain seq x y z
N MET A 1 -30.72 16.03 59.04
CA MET A 1 -31.78 15.53 58.13
C MET A 1 -31.30 15.83 56.72
N ALA A 2 -30.80 14.82 56.02
CA ALA A 2 -30.41 14.97 54.62
C ALA A 2 -31.69 15.15 53.82
N GLY A 3 -31.94 16.36 53.34
CA GLY A 3 -33.09 16.64 52.48
C GLY A 3 -32.88 15.90 51.18
N ASP A 4 -33.75 14.94 50.87
CA ASP A 4 -33.88 14.36 49.54
C ASP A 4 -34.31 15.48 48.58
N ALA A 5 -33.34 16.21 48.06
CA ALA A 5 -33.54 17.15 46.98
C ALA A 5 -33.89 16.33 45.73
N ARG A 6 -35.19 16.11 45.50
CA ARG A 6 -35.68 15.47 44.27
C ARG A 6 -35.07 16.21 43.08
N PRO A 7 -34.28 15.54 42.23
CA PRO A 7 -33.67 16.19 41.09
C PRO A 7 -34.77 16.74 40.18
N SER A 8 -34.64 18.00 39.80
CA SER A 8 -35.62 18.64 38.92
C SER A 8 -35.66 17.92 37.57
N PRO A 9 -36.79 17.94 36.84
CA PRO A 9 -36.85 17.36 35.49
C PRO A 9 -35.72 17.86 34.57
N GLY A 10 -35.31 19.12 34.73
CA GLY A 10 -34.18 19.72 34.01
C GLY A 10 -32.82 19.08 34.31
N TYR A 11 -32.62 18.53 35.52
CA TYR A 11 -31.42 17.77 35.86
C TYR A 11 -31.29 16.49 35.03
N TYR A 12 -32.38 15.76 34.84
CA TYR A 12 -32.39 14.55 34.00
C TYR A 12 -32.19 14.88 32.52
N VAL A 13 -32.74 16.00 32.04
CA VAL A 13 -32.50 16.49 30.68
C VAL A 13 -31.03 16.86 30.48
N ALA A 14 -30.42 17.55 31.45
CA ALA A 14 -29.00 17.92 31.38
C ALA A 14 -28.09 16.69 31.37
N ILE A 15 -28.37 15.68 32.20
CA ILE A 15 -27.62 14.42 32.20
C ILE A 15 -27.80 13.68 30.87
N ALA A 16 -29.02 13.64 30.32
CA ALA A 16 -29.27 12.98 29.05
C ALA A 16 -28.47 13.63 27.91
N LEU A 17 -28.44 14.96 27.84
CA LEU A 17 -27.65 15.69 26.83
C LEU A 17 -26.14 15.48 27.01
N LEU A 18 -25.65 15.46 28.25
CA LEU A 18 -24.24 15.22 28.55
C LEU A 18 -23.82 13.79 28.17
N ALA A 19 -24.67 12.80 28.45
CA ALA A 19 -24.45 11.41 28.07
C ALA A 19 -24.41 11.24 26.55
N VAL A 20 -25.34 11.86 25.82
CA VAL A 20 -25.35 11.84 24.35
C VAL A 20 -24.11 12.52 23.77
N GLY A 21 -23.72 13.67 24.33
CA GLY A 21 -22.50 14.37 23.93
C GLY A 21 -21.23 13.54 24.13
N LEU A 22 -21.11 12.86 25.27
CA LEU A 22 -20.01 11.94 25.55
C LEU A 22 -19.99 10.73 24.60
N LEU A 23 -21.15 10.14 24.32
CA LEU A 23 -21.25 9.01 23.39
C LEU A 23 -20.86 9.43 21.96
N ALA A 24 -21.36 10.57 21.50
CA ALA A 24 -21.01 11.11 20.19
C ALA A 24 -19.51 11.44 20.08
N GLY A 25 -18.96 12.09 21.11
CA GLY A 25 -17.54 12.42 21.19
C GLY A 25 -16.65 11.19 21.25
N ALA A 26 -16.99 10.20 22.07
CA ALA A 26 -16.26 8.93 22.16
C ALA A 26 -16.32 8.14 20.85
N SER A 27 -17.48 8.13 20.17
CA SER A 27 -17.63 7.46 18.87
C SER A 27 -16.78 8.12 17.79
N LEU A 28 -16.79 9.46 17.72
CA LEU A 28 -15.96 10.21 16.77
C LEU A 28 -14.46 10.04 17.07
N PHE A 29 -14.08 10.09 18.35
CA PHE A 29 -12.70 9.85 18.77
C PHE A 29 -12.24 8.44 18.42
N LEU A 30 -13.05 7.42 18.65
CA LEU A 30 -12.74 6.05 18.26
C LEU A 30 -12.60 5.92 16.74
N LEU A 31 -13.51 6.50 15.96
CA LEU A 31 -13.40 6.50 14.50
C LEU A 31 -12.10 7.15 14.01
N LEU A 32 -11.66 8.24 14.64
CA LEU A 32 -10.41 8.92 14.30
C LEU A 32 -9.19 8.14 14.79
N ALA A 33 -9.24 7.57 15.99
CA ALA A 33 -8.15 6.81 16.58
C ALA A 33 -7.93 5.45 15.89
N THR A 34 -9.00 4.81 15.39
CA THR A 34 -8.92 3.58 14.59
C THR A 34 -8.79 3.87 13.10
N ARG A 35 -8.78 5.14 12.68
CA ARG A 35 -8.45 5.48 11.31
C ARG A 35 -6.98 5.13 11.14
N SER A 36 -6.71 4.00 10.49
CA SER A 36 -5.36 3.68 10.06
C SER A 36 -4.91 4.78 9.11
N GLU A 37 -4.15 5.74 9.64
CA GLU A 37 -3.22 6.50 8.84
C GLU A 37 -2.22 5.47 8.33
N THR A 38 -2.47 4.94 7.14
CA THR A 38 -1.47 4.19 6.40
C THR A 38 -0.41 5.21 6.00
N THR A 39 0.56 5.45 6.90
CA THR A 39 1.69 6.37 6.72
C THR A 39 2.76 5.77 5.81
N GLY A 40 2.32 5.15 4.72
CA GLY A 40 3.13 4.77 3.58
C GLY A 40 2.39 5.23 2.33
N PRO A 41 3.09 5.57 1.23
CA PRO A 41 2.41 5.74 -0.05
C PRO A 41 1.51 4.51 -0.25
N PRO A 42 0.25 4.67 -0.67
CA PRO A 42 -0.73 3.59 -0.64
C PRO A 42 -0.54 2.62 -1.82
N ILE A 43 0.73 2.31 -2.09
CA ILE A 43 1.16 1.38 -3.10
C ILE A 43 1.64 0.11 -2.41
N ASP A 44 1.06 -1.00 -2.82
CA ASP A 44 1.49 -2.33 -2.41
C ASP A 44 2.24 -2.97 -3.56
N ILE A 45 3.33 -3.66 -3.22
CA ILE A 45 4.23 -4.28 -4.19
C ILE A 45 4.38 -5.73 -3.77
N SER A 46 3.94 -6.66 -4.62
CA SER A 46 4.15 -8.08 -4.35
C SER A 46 5.63 -8.43 -4.33
N GLY A 47 5.98 -9.53 -3.66
CA GLY A 47 7.27 -10.17 -3.87
C GLY A 47 7.44 -10.64 -5.33
N PRO A 48 8.68 -10.97 -5.74
CA PRO A 48 8.96 -11.51 -7.06
C PRO A 48 8.22 -12.84 -7.26
N GLN A 49 7.43 -12.95 -8.32
CA GLN A 49 6.80 -14.21 -8.69
C GLN A 49 7.43 -14.77 -9.95
N HIS A 50 7.96 -16.00 -9.88
CA HIS A 50 8.48 -16.68 -11.07
C HIS A 50 7.41 -16.79 -12.15
N THR A 51 7.76 -16.38 -13.37
CA THR A 51 6.89 -16.48 -14.54
C THR A 51 7.63 -17.04 -15.75
N ALA A 52 6.88 -17.54 -16.72
CA ALA A 52 7.45 -18.00 -17.97
C ALA A 52 7.98 -16.80 -18.77
N CYS A 53 9.25 -16.86 -19.17
CA CYS A 53 9.83 -15.85 -20.02
C CYS A 53 9.17 -15.84 -21.41
N PRO A 54 8.89 -14.66 -21.99
CA PRO A 54 8.45 -14.56 -23.38
C PRO A 54 9.44 -15.26 -24.32
N VAL A 55 8.90 -15.93 -25.34
CA VAL A 55 9.71 -16.63 -26.35
C VAL A 55 10.61 -15.63 -27.06
N GLY A 56 11.91 -15.88 -27.06
CA GLY A 56 12.92 -14.97 -27.65
C GLY A 56 13.48 -13.89 -26.73
N SER A 57 13.12 -13.89 -25.43
CA SER A 57 13.62 -12.89 -24.47
C SER A 57 15.10 -13.02 -24.09
N HIS A 58 15.77 -14.13 -24.48
CA HIS A 58 17.16 -14.47 -24.14
C HIS A 58 17.52 -14.41 -22.64
N ALA A 59 16.56 -14.14 -21.77
CA ALA A 59 16.73 -14.10 -20.34
C ALA A 59 16.55 -15.51 -19.76
N PRO A 60 17.43 -15.94 -18.83
CA PRO A 60 17.32 -17.24 -18.20
C PRO A 60 16.11 -17.35 -17.27
N VAL A 61 15.72 -16.26 -16.59
CA VAL A 61 14.58 -16.26 -15.64
C VAL A 61 13.78 -14.97 -15.73
N CYS A 62 12.46 -15.07 -15.61
CA CYS A 62 11.56 -13.93 -15.57
C CYS A 62 10.73 -13.93 -14.29
N TYR A 63 10.51 -12.74 -13.77
CA TYR A 63 9.68 -12.49 -12.60
C TYR A 63 8.59 -11.49 -12.94
N THR A 64 7.46 -11.61 -12.27
CA THR A 64 6.39 -10.62 -12.29
C THR A 64 6.26 -10.02 -10.90
N PHE A 65 6.14 -8.69 -10.86
CA PHE A 65 5.76 -7.95 -9.68
C PHE A 65 4.39 -7.32 -9.91
N ILE A 66 3.52 -7.41 -8.92
CA ILE A 66 2.20 -6.78 -8.95
C ILE A 66 2.30 -5.51 -8.12
N VAL A 67 2.01 -4.38 -8.75
CA VAL A 67 1.96 -3.07 -8.11
C VAL A 67 0.49 -2.64 -8.02
N ALA A 68 0.01 -2.42 -6.80
CA ALA A 68 -1.39 -2.13 -6.51
C ALA A 68 -1.56 -0.78 -5.82
N ASN A 69 -2.53 0.03 -6.27
CA ASN A 69 -2.94 1.24 -5.56
C ASN A 69 -4.08 0.90 -4.59
N ASN A 70 -3.74 0.77 -3.32
CA ASN A 70 -4.67 0.55 -2.22
C ASN A 70 -5.16 1.86 -1.58
N GLY A 71 -4.86 3.00 -2.21
CA GLY A 71 -5.21 4.33 -1.73
C GLY A 71 -6.51 4.83 -2.32
N HIS A 72 -6.89 6.03 -1.87
CA HIS A 72 -8.04 6.75 -2.40
C HIS A 72 -7.55 7.80 -3.40
N GLY A 73 -7.99 7.68 -4.66
CA GLY A 73 -7.56 8.53 -5.77
C GLY A 73 -6.42 7.98 -6.64
N PRO A 74 -6.14 8.64 -7.77
CA PRO A 74 -5.08 8.26 -8.70
C PRO A 74 -3.70 8.53 -8.11
N LEU A 75 -2.74 7.65 -8.41
CA LEU A 75 -1.34 7.82 -8.05
C LEU A 75 -0.43 7.63 -9.25
N TYR A 76 0.74 8.24 -9.14
CA TYR A 76 1.85 8.04 -10.05
C TYR A 76 3.01 7.43 -9.28
N ALA A 77 3.48 6.27 -9.71
CA ALA A 77 4.58 5.55 -9.10
C ALA A 77 5.76 5.42 -10.05
N THR A 78 6.96 5.51 -9.50
CA THR A 78 8.20 5.22 -10.22
C THR A 78 8.82 3.99 -9.57
N CYS A 79 8.83 2.87 -10.29
CA CYS A 79 9.37 1.61 -9.82
C CYS A 79 10.79 1.40 -10.33
N GLU A 80 11.73 1.27 -9.41
CA GLU A 80 13.14 1.00 -9.68
C GLU A 80 13.44 -0.46 -9.36
N LEU A 81 14.21 -1.08 -10.25
CA LEU A 81 14.60 -2.47 -10.13
C LEU A 81 16.03 -2.59 -9.65
N ASN A 82 16.23 -3.37 -8.60
CA ASN A 82 17.53 -3.65 -8.00
C ASN A 82 17.85 -5.13 -8.22
N ALA A 83 18.84 -5.39 -9.08
CA ALA A 83 19.32 -6.75 -9.31
C ALA A 83 20.10 -7.26 -8.09
N ALA A 84 20.04 -8.57 -7.85
CA ALA A 84 20.88 -9.21 -6.85
C ALA A 84 22.35 -9.28 -7.32
N PRO A 85 23.33 -9.38 -6.40
CA PRO A 85 24.74 -9.47 -6.77
C PRO A 85 25.02 -10.62 -7.74
N GLY A 86 25.78 -10.34 -8.81
CA GLY A 86 26.10 -11.34 -9.85
C GLY A 86 24.97 -11.60 -10.86
N THR A 87 23.91 -10.79 -10.82
CA THR A 87 22.83 -10.80 -11.81
C THR A 87 22.57 -9.40 -12.35
N SER A 88 22.05 -9.34 -13.57
CA SER A 88 21.48 -8.15 -14.18
C SER A 88 19.97 -8.33 -14.30
N ALA A 89 19.21 -7.30 -13.95
CA ALA A 89 17.75 -7.35 -13.98
C ALA A 89 17.21 -6.11 -14.66
N THR A 90 16.28 -6.29 -15.60
CA THR A 90 15.66 -5.21 -16.38
C THR A 90 14.18 -5.50 -16.59
N PHE A 91 13.38 -4.46 -16.81
CA PHE A 91 12.01 -4.63 -17.26
C PHE A 91 11.97 -5.20 -18.70
N ASP A 92 10.81 -5.66 -19.14
CA ASP A 92 10.61 -6.22 -20.49
C ASP A 92 11.07 -5.31 -21.65
N ASP A 93 11.07 -4.01 -21.43
CA ASP A 93 11.52 -2.97 -22.36
C ASP A 93 13.01 -2.61 -22.22
N GLY A 94 13.74 -3.29 -21.33
CA GLY A 94 15.15 -3.06 -21.04
C GLY A 94 15.42 -1.91 -20.07
N GLN A 95 14.39 -1.25 -19.54
CA GLN A 95 14.58 -0.17 -18.57
C GLN A 95 14.89 -0.72 -17.17
N LEU A 96 15.55 0.09 -16.34
CA LEU A 96 15.76 -0.18 -14.90
C LEU A 96 14.72 0.51 -14.03
N VAL A 97 14.04 1.52 -14.58
CA VAL A 97 13.05 2.35 -13.90
C VAL A 97 11.82 2.43 -14.77
N LYS A 98 10.65 2.15 -14.19
CA LYS A 98 9.39 2.13 -14.91
C LYS A 98 8.35 3.03 -14.23
N PRO A 99 7.84 4.05 -14.93
CA PRO A 99 6.72 4.82 -14.43
C PRO A 99 5.42 4.03 -14.58
N VAL A 100 4.56 4.09 -13.56
CA VAL A 100 3.28 3.41 -13.51
C VAL A 100 2.22 4.38 -13.00
N SER A 101 1.17 4.60 -13.78
CA SER A 101 -0.02 5.30 -13.33
C SER A 101 -1.07 4.28 -12.91
N LEU A 102 -1.62 4.46 -11.70
CA LEU A 102 -2.64 3.59 -11.13
C LEU A 102 -3.83 4.43 -10.68
N LEU A 103 -5.02 4.03 -11.09
CA LEU A 103 -6.26 4.54 -10.50
C LEU A 103 -6.49 3.86 -9.14
N GLU A 104 -7.43 4.40 -8.35
CA GLU A 104 -7.86 3.78 -7.10
C GLU A 104 -8.27 2.33 -7.30
N GLY A 105 -7.69 1.43 -6.49
CA GLY A 105 -7.94 -0.01 -6.53
C GLY A 105 -7.36 -0.73 -7.75
N GLN A 106 -6.61 -0.07 -8.63
CA GLN A 106 -5.99 -0.75 -9.77
C GLN A 106 -4.68 -1.44 -9.42
N THR A 107 -4.46 -2.54 -10.12
CA THR A 107 -3.20 -3.28 -10.14
C THR A 107 -2.55 -3.22 -11.52
N ARG A 108 -1.22 -3.30 -11.54
CA ARG A 108 -0.40 -3.43 -12.75
C ARG A 108 0.66 -4.49 -12.53
N ASP A 109 0.79 -5.36 -13.52
CA ASP A 109 1.83 -6.38 -13.55
C ASP A 109 3.05 -5.81 -14.28
N LEU A 110 4.19 -5.87 -13.60
CA LEU A 110 5.49 -5.49 -14.13
C LEU A 110 6.33 -6.74 -14.32
N SER A 111 6.55 -7.06 -15.60
CA SER A 111 7.42 -8.17 -16.00
C SER A 111 8.88 -7.73 -16.02
N VAL A 112 9.71 -8.57 -15.43
CA VAL A 112 11.12 -8.35 -15.17
C VAL A 112 11.90 -9.56 -15.67
N ARG A 113 12.99 -9.29 -16.38
CA ARG A 113 13.93 -10.26 -16.90
C ARG A 113 15.19 -10.21 -16.07
N VAL A 114 15.68 -11.37 -15.66
CA VAL A 114 16.91 -11.47 -14.89
C VAL A 114 17.87 -12.40 -15.62
N GLN A 115 19.10 -11.93 -15.78
CA GLN A 115 20.20 -12.64 -16.39
C GLN A 115 21.32 -12.80 -15.37
N ALA A 116 22.01 -13.94 -15.41
CA ALA A 116 23.18 -14.14 -14.58
C ALA A 116 24.42 -13.60 -15.30
N ASP A 117 25.25 -12.85 -14.61
CA ASP A 117 26.46 -12.25 -15.19
C ASP A 117 27.62 -13.26 -15.12
N GLY A 118 27.53 -14.31 -15.94
CA GLY A 118 28.55 -15.36 -16.04
C GLY A 118 28.49 -16.45 -14.95
N SER A 119 27.36 -16.57 -14.25
CA SER A 119 27.08 -17.71 -13.35
C SER A 119 25.86 -18.52 -13.83
N ASP A 120 25.72 -19.76 -13.38
CA ASP A 120 24.57 -20.62 -13.73
C ASP A 120 23.36 -20.38 -12.81
N THR A 121 23.50 -19.52 -11.79
CA THR A 121 22.46 -19.30 -10.77
C THR A 121 21.92 -17.88 -10.88
N VAL A 122 20.61 -17.78 -11.09
CA VAL A 122 19.90 -16.50 -11.06
C VAL A 122 19.28 -16.30 -9.68
N SER A 123 19.60 -15.17 -9.06
CA SER A 123 19.01 -14.71 -7.81
C SER A 123 17.78 -13.84 -8.06
N GLU A 124 16.86 -13.82 -7.09
CA GLU A 124 15.64 -13.02 -7.19
C GLU A 124 15.95 -11.51 -7.16
N PRO A 125 15.33 -10.70 -8.04
CA PRO A 125 15.49 -9.26 -8.03
C PRO A 125 14.63 -8.63 -6.93
N HIS A 126 15.00 -7.43 -6.50
CA HIS A 126 14.18 -6.59 -5.63
C HIS A 126 13.61 -5.42 -6.41
N MET A 127 12.39 -5.01 -6.08
CA MET A 127 11.76 -3.83 -6.68
C MET A 127 11.35 -2.86 -5.59
N THR A 128 11.62 -1.58 -5.82
CA THR A 128 11.24 -0.49 -4.93
C THR A 128 10.46 0.53 -5.75
N CYS A 129 9.24 0.84 -5.36
CA CYS A 129 8.46 1.90 -6.01
C CYS A 129 8.28 3.09 -5.08
N ASN A 130 8.52 4.29 -5.61
CA ASN A 130 8.19 5.53 -4.93
C ASN A 130 6.92 6.11 -5.56
N ALA A 131 5.87 6.32 -4.77
CA ALA A 131 4.60 6.83 -5.26
C ALA A 131 4.30 8.25 -4.79
N SER A 132 3.70 9.03 -5.68
CA SER A 132 3.23 10.38 -5.46
C SER A 132 1.75 10.47 -5.81
N ALA A 133 0.97 11.11 -4.96
CA ALA A 133 -0.42 11.45 -5.28
C ALA A 133 -0.46 12.46 -6.45
N VAL A 134 -1.48 12.34 -7.30
CA VAL A 134 -1.70 13.23 -8.46
C VAL A 134 -2.75 14.27 -8.14
#